data_AF-A0A7L0I494-F1
#
_entry.id   AF-A0A7L0I494-F1
#
_cell.length_a   1.000
_cell.length_b   1.000
_cell.length_c   1.000
_cell.angle_alpha   90.00
_cell.angle_beta   90.00
_cell.angle_gamma   90.00
#
_symmetry.space_group_name_H-M   'P 1'
#
loop_
_entity.id
_entity.type
_entity.pdbx_description
1 polymer ?
#
loop_
_entity_poly.entity_id
_entity_poly.type
_entity_poly.pdbx_seq_one_letter_code
_entity_poly.pdbx_strand_id
1 'polypeptide(L)'
;DNQIRFVKSALWYHGYGRPELYRLPSDGSAGSRELLLAFSWLLHRISLLEQLLARNRVKTGDETSVCTCEDDLLTSQKSTTEIAPEYELEDRVDVRYLQWLNGRLRFQWQSLHAQHQEQCKLLHKIHLFTSGSHTDQILGHFSVTETDLVRQPENYKQLLQLLESETMQLEAFLEWKQLEPVYWQWMETVLDNMAEEGNMCESHDAHEEKPKPTLSCPWADSLTEQIDRLSGDLMMLCDQLQKLVTHRKAAWCEKV
;
A
#
# COMPACT_ATOMS: atom_id res chain seq x y z
N ASP A 1 -17.98 16.32 -1.69
CA ASP A 1 -17.97 15.79 -0.30
C ASP A 1 -17.49 14.36 -0.14
N ASN A 2 -18.12 13.34 -0.74
CA ASN A 2 -17.72 11.94 -0.50
C ASN A 2 -16.27 11.61 -0.90
N GLN A 3 -15.77 12.17 -2.00
CA GLN A 3 -14.36 11.99 -2.42
C GLN A 3 -13.38 12.63 -1.42
N ILE A 4 -13.68 13.81 -0.89
CA ILE A 4 -12.82 14.51 0.08
C ILE A 4 -12.75 13.74 1.39
N ARG A 5 -13.88 13.25 1.88
CA ARG A 5 -13.92 12.39 3.08
C ARG A 5 -13.13 11.11 2.87
N PHE A 6 -13.26 10.49 1.69
CA PHE A 6 -12.49 9.30 1.34
C PHE A 6 -10.98 9.59 1.37
N VAL A 7 -10.51 10.65 0.70
CA VAL A 7 -9.09 11.01 0.68
C VAL A 7 -8.55 11.29 2.09
N LYS A 8 -9.31 12.02 2.92
CA LYS A 8 -8.95 12.24 4.32
C LYS A 8 -8.86 10.90 5.08
N SER A 9 -9.86 10.03 4.97
CA SER A 9 -9.83 8.73 5.64
C SER A 9 -8.68 7.83 5.16
N ALA A 10 -8.36 7.86 3.86
CA ALA A 10 -7.25 7.10 3.29
C ALA A 10 -5.90 7.61 3.82
N LEU A 11 -5.69 8.92 3.84
CA LEU A 11 -4.49 9.54 4.42
C LEU A 11 -4.32 9.18 5.89
N TRP A 12 -5.42 9.16 6.65
CA TRP A 12 -5.41 8.75 8.05
C TRP A 12 -5.04 7.27 8.21
N TYR A 13 -5.65 6.40 7.40
CA TYR A 13 -5.36 4.96 7.39
C TYR A 13 -3.89 4.67 7.06
N HIS A 14 -3.29 5.43 6.15
CA HIS A 14 -1.87 5.30 5.81
C HIS A 14 -0.92 5.90 6.88
N GLY A 15 -1.45 6.63 7.87
CA GLY A 15 -0.68 7.17 9.00
C GLY A 15 -0.29 8.64 8.88
N TYR A 16 -0.93 9.43 8.02
CA TYR A 16 -0.69 10.88 7.96
C TYR A 16 -1.33 11.58 9.16
N GLY A 17 -0.51 12.00 10.13
CA GLY A 17 -0.98 12.44 11.45
C GLY A 17 -1.29 13.93 11.62
N ARG A 18 -1.21 14.78 10.59
CA ARG A 18 -1.36 16.24 10.78
C ARG A 18 -2.84 16.66 10.94
N PRO A 19 -3.25 17.20 12.10
CA PRO A 19 -4.64 17.55 12.36
C PRO A 19 -5.16 18.71 11.51
N GLU A 20 -4.27 19.59 11.04
CA GLU A 20 -4.64 20.76 10.22
C GLU A 20 -5.30 20.36 8.90
N LEU A 21 -4.85 19.26 8.28
CA LEU A 21 -5.42 18.73 7.04
C LEU A 21 -6.88 18.27 7.24
N TYR A 22 -7.16 17.59 8.35
CA TYR A 22 -8.49 17.05 8.62
C TYR A 22 -9.51 18.15 8.91
N ARG A 23 -9.05 19.28 9.45
CA ARG A 23 -9.85 20.48 9.74
C ARG A 23 -10.14 21.35 8.51
N LEU A 24 -9.50 21.10 7.37
CA LEU A 24 -9.72 21.91 6.16
C LEU A 24 -11.17 21.84 5.65
N PRO A 25 -11.74 22.97 5.18
CA PRO A 25 -13.05 22.99 4.55
C PRO A 25 -13.05 22.24 3.22
N SER A 26 -14.22 21.71 2.83
CA SER A 26 -14.41 20.98 1.56
C SER A 26 -14.33 21.87 0.32
N ASP A 27 -14.36 23.20 0.51
CA ASP A 27 -14.50 24.18 -0.57
C ASP A 27 -13.18 24.50 -1.28
N GLY A 28 -12.04 23.96 -0.80
CA GLY A 28 -10.72 24.16 -1.40
C GLY A 28 -10.19 25.61 -1.34
N SER A 29 -10.87 26.48 -0.60
CA SER A 29 -10.56 27.91 -0.48
C SER A 29 -9.31 28.20 0.37
N ALA A 30 -8.86 27.24 1.17
CA ALA A 30 -7.69 27.35 2.03
C ALA A 30 -7.01 25.97 2.21
N GLY A 31 -5.76 25.97 2.67
CA GLY A 31 -5.03 24.75 3.00
C GLY A 31 -4.11 24.21 1.91
N SER A 32 -3.71 25.05 0.95
CA SER A 32 -2.78 24.66 -0.12
C SER A 32 -1.46 24.11 0.42
N ARG A 33 -0.97 24.65 1.54
CA ARG A 33 0.24 24.18 2.23
C ARG A 33 0.05 22.79 2.84
N GLU A 34 -1.06 22.56 3.51
CA GLU A 34 -1.36 21.31 4.21
C GLU A 34 -1.64 20.19 3.21
N LEU A 35 -2.27 20.52 2.07
CA LEU A 35 -2.42 19.63 0.92
C LEU A 35 -1.08 19.30 0.28
N LEU A 36 -0.21 20.30 0.10
CA LEU A 36 1.14 20.09 -0.42
C LEU A 36 1.93 19.15 0.49
N LEU A 37 1.92 19.38 1.81
CA LEU A 37 2.63 18.52 2.77
C LEU A 37 2.08 17.09 2.80
N ALA A 38 0.75 16.92 2.70
CA ALA A 38 0.14 15.60 2.58
C ALA A 38 0.59 14.89 1.29
N PHE A 39 0.66 15.62 0.18
CA PHE A 39 1.14 15.11 -1.10
C PHE A 39 2.63 14.74 -1.05
N SER A 40 3.48 15.61 -0.50
CA SER A 40 4.90 15.35 -0.27
C SER A 40 5.12 14.13 0.61
N TRP A 41 4.33 13.99 1.67
CA TRP A 41 4.38 12.83 2.54
C TRP A 41 4.00 11.54 1.80
N LEU A 42 2.97 11.57 0.94
CA LEU A 42 2.60 10.44 0.09
C LEU A 42 3.72 10.05 -0.89
N LEU A 43 4.33 11.04 -1.54
CA LEU A 43 5.46 10.82 -2.45
C LEU A 43 6.62 10.12 -1.73
N HIS A 44 6.96 10.59 -0.53
CA HIS A 44 8.09 10.06 0.21
C HIS A 44 7.82 8.71 0.87
N ARG A 45 6.64 8.51 1.49
CA ARG A 45 6.34 7.32 2.31
C ARG A 45 5.77 6.15 1.54
N ILE A 46 5.01 6.42 0.48
CA ILE A 46 4.26 5.40 -0.25
C ILE A 46 4.88 5.13 -1.63
N SER A 47 5.89 5.92 -2.05
CA SER A 47 6.46 5.83 -3.41
C SER A 47 5.34 5.84 -4.45
N LEU A 48 4.42 6.80 -4.28
CA LEU A 48 3.14 6.83 -4.98
C LEU A 48 3.32 6.77 -6.50
N LEU A 49 4.33 7.48 -7.03
CA LEU A 49 4.60 7.51 -8.46
C LEU A 49 5.09 6.15 -8.96
N GLU A 50 5.97 5.49 -8.22
CA GLU A 50 6.45 4.14 -8.53
C GLU A 50 5.31 3.11 -8.51
N GLN A 51 4.39 3.21 -7.53
CA GLN A 51 3.19 2.35 -7.47
C GLN A 51 2.23 2.59 -8.64
N LEU A 52 2.02 3.86 -9.02
CA LEU A 52 1.18 4.21 -10.18
C LEU A 52 1.78 3.69 -11.48
N LEU A 53 3.10 3.81 -11.65
CA LEU A 53 3.82 3.25 -12.79
C LEU A 53 3.69 1.73 -12.82
N ALA A 54 3.94 1.03 -11.70
CA ALA A 54 3.81 -0.42 -11.62
C ALA A 54 2.41 -0.91 -12.01
N ARG A 55 1.37 -0.15 -11.62
CA ARG A 55 -0.02 -0.45 -11.97
C ARG A 55 -0.36 -0.21 -13.45
N ASN A 56 0.28 0.78 -14.07
CA ASN A 56 0.01 1.14 -15.47
C ASN A 56 0.88 0.38 -16.48
N ARG A 57 1.80 -0.49 -16.02
CA ARG A 57 2.64 -1.30 -16.91
C ARG A 57 1.81 -2.16 -17.85
N VAL A 58 2.08 -2.07 -19.14
CA VAL A 58 1.46 -2.94 -20.14
C VAL A 58 2.13 -4.30 -20.06
N LYS A 59 1.36 -5.32 -19.66
CA LYS A 59 1.82 -6.71 -19.63
C LYS A 59 1.85 -7.28 -21.04
N THR A 60 3.00 -7.25 -21.68
CA THR A 60 3.22 -7.83 -23.02
C THR A 60 3.64 -9.30 -22.95
N GLY A 61 4.31 -9.71 -21.88
CA GLY A 61 4.73 -11.09 -21.65
C GLY A 61 3.74 -11.91 -20.82
N ASP A 62 3.86 -13.23 -20.92
CA ASP A 62 3.07 -14.16 -20.12
C ASP A 62 3.70 -14.31 -18.73
N GLU A 63 3.09 -13.66 -17.73
CA GLU A 63 3.51 -13.79 -16.34
C GLU A 63 2.89 -15.04 -15.70
N THR A 64 3.73 -16.00 -15.30
CA THR A 64 3.32 -17.06 -14.37
C THR A 64 3.73 -16.64 -12.96
N SER A 65 2.84 -15.98 -12.23
CA SER A 65 3.09 -15.75 -10.80
C SER A 65 2.95 -17.06 -10.04
N VAL A 66 4.00 -17.48 -9.35
CA VAL A 66 3.84 -18.52 -8.32
C VAL A 66 2.92 -17.91 -7.25
N CYS A 67 1.93 -18.67 -6.76
CA CYS A 67 1.09 -18.23 -5.64
C CYS A 67 1.93 -18.19 -4.34
N THR A 68 2.86 -17.25 -4.26
CA THR A 68 3.52 -16.83 -3.04
C THR A 68 2.62 -15.76 -2.46
N CYS A 69 2.01 -16.02 -1.31
CA CYS A 69 1.01 -15.18 -0.68
C CYS A 69 1.59 -13.85 -0.12
N GLU A 70 2.73 -13.38 -0.61
CA GLU A 70 3.61 -12.50 0.16
C GLU A 70 3.82 -11.08 -0.39
N ASP A 71 3.16 -10.60 -1.46
CA ASP A 71 3.46 -9.23 -1.93
C ASP A 71 2.31 -8.34 -2.44
N ASP A 72 1.14 -8.88 -2.83
CA ASP A 72 0.08 -8.05 -3.43
C ASP A 72 -1.06 -7.67 -2.47
N LEU A 73 -0.82 -7.62 -1.15
CA LEU A 73 -1.84 -7.24 -0.17
C LEU A 73 -2.21 -5.75 -0.18
N LEU A 74 -1.61 -4.93 -1.05
CA LEU A 74 -1.78 -3.47 -0.98
C LEU A 74 -2.91 -2.88 -1.84
N THR A 75 -3.63 -3.63 -2.69
CA THR A 75 -4.61 -2.98 -3.60
C THR A 75 -5.97 -3.64 -3.83
N SER A 76 -6.29 -4.79 -3.22
CA SER A 76 -7.63 -5.39 -3.39
C SER A 76 -8.36 -5.60 -2.07
N GLN A 77 -8.85 -4.50 -1.49
CA GLN A 77 -9.91 -4.55 -0.49
C GLN A 77 -11.09 -3.69 -0.94
N LYS A 78 -11.69 -4.06 -2.09
CA LYS A 78 -13.11 -3.74 -2.34
C LYS A 78 -13.93 -4.89 -1.76
N SER A 79 -14.16 -4.86 -0.45
CA SER A 79 -15.21 -5.67 0.15
C SER A 79 -16.42 -4.79 0.43
N THR A 80 -17.48 -5.11 -0.29
CA THR A 80 -18.87 -4.73 -0.06
C THR A 80 -19.15 -4.45 1.42
N THR A 81 -19.51 -3.21 1.71
CA THR A 81 -20.00 -2.78 3.01
C THR A 81 -21.40 -3.36 3.22
N GLU A 82 -21.48 -4.58 3.76
CA GLU A 82 -22.72 -5.04 4.39
C GLU A 82 -22.72 -4.50 5.81
N ILE A 83 -23.64 -3.56 6.06
CA ILE A 83 -23.87 -2.87 7.33
C ILE A 83 -24.29 -3.92 8.36
N ALA A 84 -23.44 -4.19 9.35
CA ALA A 84 -23.83 -4.88 10.57
C ALA A 84 -24.24 -3.84 11.63
N PRO A 85 -25.32 -4.08 12.40
CA PRO A 85 -25.82 -3.12 13.39
C PRO A 85 -24.87 -3.01 14.58
N GLU A 86 -24.66 -1.78 15.04
CA GLU A 86 -23.99 -1.46 16.30
C GLU A 86 -24.71 -2.18 17.45
N TYR A 87 -24.04 -3.17 18.03
CA TYR A 87 -24.34 -3.64 19.37
C TYR A 87 -23.06 -3.59 20.19
N GLU A 88 -23.08 -2.73 21.21
CA GLU A 88 -22.20 -2.79 22.36
C GLU A 88 -22.18 -4.24 22.88
N LEU A 89 -21.09 -4.96 22.67
CA LEU A 89 -20.89 -6.22 23.36
C LEU A 89 -19.39 -6.44 23.58
N GLU A 90 -19.06 -6.57 24.86
CA GLU A 90 -17.89 -7.25 25.43
C GLU A 90 -16.97 -7.94 24.42
N ASP A 91 -15.69 -7.58 24.54
CA ASP A 91 -14.49 -8.12 23.93
C ASP A 91 -14.37 -9.66 24.06
N ARG A 92 -15.25 -10.38 23.37
CA ARG A 92 -15.20 -11.81 23.13
C ARG A 92 -15.30 -12.02 21.64
N VAL A 93 -14.14 -12.05 21.00
CA VAL A 93 -14.01 -12.53 19.62
C VAL A 93 -14.67 -13.91 19.53
N ASP A 94 -15.79 -14.01 18.80
CA ASP A 94 -16.53 -15.27 18.66
C ASP A 94 -15.68 -16.26 17.87
N VAL A 95 -15.20 -17.30 18.57
CA VAL A 95 -14.37 -18.36 18.00
C VAL A 95 -15.06 -19.02 16.81
N ARG A 96 -16.40 -19.10 16.79
CA ARG A 96 -17.16 -19.65 15.67
C ARG A 96 -17.10 -18.75 14.44
N TYR A 97 -17.14 -17.44 14.63
CA TYR A 97 -16.98 -16.48 13.54
C TYR A 97 -15.57 -16.55 12.93
N LEU A 98 -14.52 -16.65 13.77
CA LEU A 98 -13.15 -16.84 13.28
C LEU A 98 -12.98 -18.16 12.53
N GLN A 99 -13.57 -19.25 13.02
CA GLN A 99 -13.56 -20.55 12.33
C GLN A 99 -14.26 -20.47 10.97
N TRP A 100 -15.39 -19.76 10.89
CA TRP A 100 -16.10 -19.52 9.64
C TRP A 100 -15.25 -18.68 8.66
N LEU A 101 -14.65 -17.58 9.12
CA LEU A 101 -13.75 -16.76 8.31
C LEU A 101 -12.56 -17.58 7.79
N ASN A 102 -11.97 -18.43 8.64
CA ASN A 102 -10.87 -19.30 8.24
C ASN A 102 -11.32 -20.31 7.18
N GLY A 103 -12.49 -20.94 7.36
CA GLY A 103 -13.07 -21.84 6.35
C GLY A 103 -13.33 -21.12 5.02
N ARG A 104 -13.86 -19.91 5.07
CA ARG A 104 -14.08 -19.07 3.88
C ARG A 104 -12.76 -18.71 3.19
N LEU A 105 -11.73 -18.30 3.93
CA LEU A 105 -10.40 -18.01 3.38
C LEU A 105 -9.78 -19.25 2.73
N ARG A 106 -9.86 -20.42 3.36
CA ARG A 106 -9.37 -21.68 2.78
C ARG A 106 -10.08 -22.02 1.47
N PHE A 107 -11.40 -21.85 1.42
CA PHE A 107 -12.16 -22.10 0.21
C PHE A 107 -11.80 -21.11 -0.92
N GLN A 108 -11.66 -19.83 -0.60
CA GLN A 108 -11.22 -18.80 -1.56
C GLN A 108 -9.81 -19.11 -2.08
N TRP A 109 -8.89 -19.51 -1.20
CA TRP A 109 -7.54 -19.90 -1.59
C TRP A 109 -7.54 -21.14 -2.50
N GLN A 110 -8.31 -22.17 -2.18
CA GLN A 110 -8.44 -23.36 -3.03
C GLN A 110 -9.02 -23.02 -4.41
N SER A 111 -10.04 -22.16 -4.45
CA SER A 111 -10.63 -21.69 -5.70
C SER A 111 -9.62 -20.90 -6.55
N LEU A 112 -8.86 -20.00 -5.92
CA LEU A 112 -7.81 -19.23 -6.59
C LEU A 112 -6.72 -20.15 -7.14
N HIS A 113 -6.29 -21.14 -6.35
CA HIS A 113 -5.29 -22.11 -6.77
C HIS A 113 -5.77 -22.95 -7.96
N ALA A 114 -7.02 -23.42 -7.94
CA ALA A 114 -7.62 -24.13 -9.07
C ALA A 114 -7.68 -23.26 -10.33
N GLN A 115 -8.08 -21.99 -10.21
CA GLN A 115 -8.11 -21.05 -11.33
C GLN A 115 -6.70 -20.82 -11.90
N HIS A 116 -5.70 -20.64 -11.03
CA HIS A 116 -4.31 -20.50 -11.46
C HIS A 116 -3.81 -21.75 -12.19
N GLN A 117 -4.15 -22.94 -11.71
CA GLN A 117 -3.79 -24.19 -12.37
C GLN A 117 -4.42 -24.29 -13.77
N GLU A 118 -5.68 -23.89 -13.93
CA GLU A 118 -6.33 -23.85 -15.24
C GLU A 118 -5.68 -22.83 -16.18
N GLN A 119 -5.33 -21.64 -15.68
CA GLN A 119 -4.60 -20.64 -16.45
C GLN A 119 -3.25 -21.19 -16.95
N CYS A 120 -2.48 -21.84 -16.09
CA CYS A 120 -1.20 -22.47 -16.47
C CYS A 120 -1.39 -23.57 -17.53
N LYS A 121 -2.45 -24.39 -17.43
CA LYS A 121 -2.77 -25.40 -18.46
C LYS A 121 -3.11 -24.78 -19.80
N LEU A 122 -3.88 -23.69 -19.82
CA LEU A 122 -4.24 -22.99 -21.05
C LEU A 122 -3.01 -22.31 -21.67
N LEU A 123 -2.21 -21.65 -20.84
CA LEU A 123 -0.97 -21.01 -21.27
C LEU A 123 -0.01 -22.02 -21.89
N HIS A 124 0.22 -23.15 -21.22
CA HIS A 124 1.05 -24.22 -21.74
C HIS A 124 0.57 -24.74 -23.11
N LYS A 125 -0.75 -24.83 -23.32
CA LYS A 125 -1.30 -25.21 -24.64
C LYS A 125 -0.93 -24.18 -25.70
N ILE A 126 -1.07 -22.88 -25.42
CA ILE A 126 -0.71 -21.81 -26.36
C ILE A 126 0.77 -21.91 -26.72
N HIS A 127 1.64 -22.04 -25.73
CA HIS A 127 3.09 -22.17 -25.95
C HIS A 127 3.45 -23.42 -26.75
N LEU A 128 2.81 -24.55 -26.46
CA LEU A 128 3.02 -25.80 -27.19
C LEU A 128 2.58 -25.68 -28.67
N PHE A 129 1.42 -25.07 -28.93
CA PHE A 129 0.88 -24.93 -30.28
C PHE A 129 1.62 -23.88 -31.12
N THR A 130 2.27 -22.91 -30.48
CA THR A 130 3.03 -21.84 -31.15
C THR A 130 4.53 -22.11 -31.16
N SER A 131 4.96 -23.27 -30.66
CA SER A 131 6.37 -23.64 -30.61
C SER A 131 7.00 -23.66 -32.01
N GLY A 132 8.18 -23.06 -32.16
CA GLY A 132 8.89 -22.87 -33.43
C GLY A 132 8.39 -21.72 -34.30
N SER A 133 7.37 -20.97 -33.87
CA SER A 133 6.79 -19.87 -34.66
C SER A 133 7.43 -18.50 -34.40
N HIS A 134 8.17 -18.36 -33.30
CA HIS A 134 8.78 -17.10 -32.87
C HIS A 134 10.17 -16.89 -33.50
N THR A 135 10.54 -15.63 -33.74
CA THR A 135 11.82 -15.24 -34.38
C THR A 135 13.00 -15.39 -33.42
N ASP A 136 12.79 -15.15 -32.13
CA ASP A 136 13.77 -15.45 -31.08
C ASP A 136 13.78 -16.95 -30.77
N GLN A 137 14.95 -17.55 -30.97
CA GLN A 137 15.19 -18.99 -30.80
C GLN A 137 15.24 -19.40 -29.32
N ILE A 138 15.43 -18.45 -28.39
CA ILE A 138 15.47 -18.71 -26.94
C ILE A 138 14.05 -18.93 -26.41
N LEU A 139 13.10 -18.09 -26.82
CA LEU A 139 11.69 -18.21 -26.46
C LEU A 139 11.04 -19.32 -27.29
N GLY A 140 11.15 -19.23 -28.62
CA GLY A 140 10.67 -20.26 -29.53
C GLY A 140 9.16 -20.53 -29.47
N HIS A 141 8.35 -19.69 -28.84
CA HIS A 141 6.88 -19.76 -28.80
C HIS A 141 6.29 -18.34 -28.72
N PHE A 142 5.00 -18.19 -29.03
CA PHE A 142 4.31 -16.91 -28.91
C PHE A 142 3.69 -16.73 -27.54
N SER A 143 3.67 -15.48 -27.07
CA SER A 143 2.89 -15.10 -25.89
C SER A 143 1.39 -15.10 -26.18
N VAL A 144 0.55 -15.00 -25.13
CA VAL A 144 -0.90 -14.85 -25.30
C VAL A 144 -1.22 -13.58 -26.10
N THR A 145 -0.56 -12.47 -25.78
CA THR A 145 -0.79 -11.19 -26.45
C THR A 145 -0.39 -11.25 -27.92
N GLU A 146 0.75 -11.87 -28.24
CA GLU A 146 1.20 -12.08 -29.62
C GLU A 146 0.24 -12.97 -30.41
N THR A 147 -0.22 -14.06 -29.79
CA THR A 147 -1.18 -14.98 -30.41
C THR A 147 -2.51 -14.26 -30.72
N ASP A 148 -2.96 -13.39 -29.81
CA ASP A 148 -4.16 -12.58 -30.00
C ASP A 148 -3.99 -11.52 -31.11
N LEU A 149 -2.82 -10.90 -31.22
CA LEU A 149 -2.50 -9.96 -32.30
C LEU A 149 -2.47 -10.63 -33.68
N VAL A 150 -1.94 -11.85 -33.77
CA VAL A 150 -1.98 -12.65 -35.01
C VAL A 150 -3.43 -12.96 -35.40
N ARG A 151 -4.29 -13.24 -34.42
CA ARG A 151 -5.72 -13.52 -34.65
C ARG A 151 -6.51 -12.27 -35.03
N GLN A 152 -6.21 -11.13 -34.40
CA GLN A 152 -6.94 -9.87 -34.54
C GLN A 152 -5.95 -8.70 -34.69
N PRO A 153 -5.51 -8.42 -35.93
CA PRO A 153 -4.50 -7.37 -36.17
C PRO A 153 -5.00 -5.96 -35.85
N GLU A 154 -6.31 -5.72 -35.78
CA GLU A 154 -6.85 -4.41 -35.39
C GLU A 154 -6.54 -4.03 -33.94
N ASN A 155 -6.32 -5.03 -33.07
CA ASN A 155 -5.96 -4.80 -31.66
C ASN A 155 -4.54 -4.23 -31.52
N TYR A 156 -3.71 -4.34 -32.57
CA TYR A 156 -2.37 -3.77 -32.60
C TYR A 156 -2.37 -2.25 -32.37
N LYS A 157 -3.34 -1.53 -32.95
CA LYS A 157 -3.45 -0.07 -32.76
C LYS A 157 -3.73 0.28 -31.30
N GLN A 158 -4.57 -0.50 -30.62
CA GLN A 158 -4.87 -0.28 -29.21
C GLN A 158 -3.66 -0.58 -28.32
N LEU A 159 -2.94 -1.67 -28.61
CA LEU A 159 -1.71 -2.00 -27.90
C LEU A 159 -0.64 -0.92 -28.07
N LEU A 160 -0.46 -0.42 -29.29
CA LEU A 160 0.46 0.69 -29.54
C LEU A 160 0.09 1.94 -28.74
N GLN A 161 -1.18 2.33 -28.71
CA GLN A 161 -1.63 3.49 -27.91
C GLN A 161 -1.35 3.30 -26.42
N LEU A 162 -1.52 2.08 -25.90
CA LEU A 162 -1.20 1.77 -24.51
C LEU A 162 0.31 1.90 -24.25
N LEU A 163 1.14 1.33 -25.13
CA LEU A 163 2.61 1.41 -25.01
C LEU A 163 3.13 2.84 -25.15
N GLU A 164 2.56 3.63 -26.06
CA GLU A 164 2.87 5.06 -26.20
C GLU A 164 2.50 5.82 -24.93
N SER A 165 1.33 5.53 -24.35
CA SER A 165 0.91 6.16 -23.08
C SER A 165 1.79 5.76 -21.90
N GLU A 166 2.23 4.51 -21.83
CA GLU A 166 3.19 4.04 -20.81
C GLU A 166 4.55 4.72 -20.98
N THR A 167 5.04 4.79 -22.22
CA THR A 167 6.33 5.44 -22.53
C THR A 167 6.30 6.91 -22.14
N MET A 168 5.23 7.64 -22.48
CA MET A 168 5.05 9.03 -22.08
C MET A 168 5.02 9.20 -20.55
N GLN A 169 4.37 8.29 -19.82
CA GLN A 169 4.35 8.32 -18.36
C GLN A 169 5.74 8.04 -17.75
N LEU A 170 6.49 7.11 -18.33
CA LEU A 170 7.86 6.79 -17.89
C LEU A 170 8.81 7.96 -18.17
N GLU A 171 8.70 8.61 -19.32
CA GLU A 171 9.47 9.81 -19.66
C GLU A 171 9.18 10.95 -18.67
N ALA A 172 7.90 11.26 -18.41
CA ALA A 172 7.51 12.27 -17.44
C ALA A 172 8.00 11.94 -16.01
N PHE A 173 8.03 10.65 -15.65
CA PHE A 173 8.61 10.22 -14.38
C PHE A 173 10.12 10.42 -14.32
N LEU A 174 10.84 10.13 -15.40
CA LEU A 174 12.29 10.37 -15.47
C LEU A 174 12.60 11.87 -15.39
N GLU A 175 11.82 12.72 -16.05
CA GLU A 175 11.93 14.17 -15.93
C GLU A 175 11.66 14.63 -14.48
N TRP A 176 10.60 14.11 -13.84
CA TRP A 176 10.33 14.39 -12.44
C TRP A 176 11.47 13.93 -11.52
N LYS A 177 12.05 12.74 -11.76
CA LYS A 177 13.20 12.23 -10.98
C LYS A 177 14.43 13.12 -11.08
N GLN A 178 14.65 13.79 -12.22
CA GLN A 178 15.74 14.77 -12.35
C GLN A 178 15.49 16.02 -11.50
N LEU A 179 14.23 16.42 -11.34
CA LEU A 179 13.82 17.59 -10.56
C LEU A 179 13.53 17.29 -9.09
N GLU A 180 13.49 16.02 -8.71
CA GLU A 180 13.21 15.55 -7.35
C GLU A 180 14.08 16.25 -6.28
N PRO A 181 15.41 16.43 -6.46
CA PRO A 181 16.23 17.13 -5.47
C PRO A 181 15.82 18.59 -5.28
N VAL A 182 15.46 19.28 -6.36
CA VAL A 182 15.02 20.69 -6.33
C VAL A 182 13.68 20.80 -5.60
N TYR A 183 12.78 19.85 -5.85
CA TYR A 183 11.50 19.78 -5.15
C TYR A 183 11.69 19.60 -3.63
N TRP A 184 12.57 18.70 -3.21
CA TRP A 184 12.83 18.46 -1.79
C TRP A 184 13.53 19.65 -1.12
N GLN A 185 14.49 20.27 -1.79
CA GLN A 185 15.12 21.50 -1.31
C GLN A 185 14.09 22.64 -1.14
N TRP A 186 13.15 22.76 -2.07
CA TRP A 186 12.04 23.70 -1.91
C TRP A 186 11.11 23.32 -0.75
N MET A 187 10.84 22.03 -0.54
CA MET A 187 10.02 21.56 0.58
C MET A 187 10.63 21.91 1.94
N GLU A 188 11.96 21.85 2.08
CA GLU A 188 12.67 22.32 3.28
C GLU A 188 12.34 23.79 3.57
N THR A 189 12.36 24.66 2.55
CA THR A 189 11.98 26.08 2.74
C THR A 189 10.52 26.25 3.15
N VAL A 190 9.60 25.38 2.70
CA VAL A 190 8.20 25.40 3.14
C VAL A 190 8.09 25.03 4.62
N LEU A 191 8.90 24.09 5.08
CA LEU A 191 8.97 23.70 6.50
C LEU A 191 9.61 24.80 7.36
N ASP A 192 10.68 25.42 6.89
CA ASP A 192 11.38 26.52 7.58
C ASP A 192 10.46 27.73 7.77
N ASN A 193 9.70 28.10 6.74
CA ASN A 193 8.68 29.15 6.84
C ASN A 193 7.63 28.84 7.94
N MET A 194 7.28 27.57 8.16
CA MET A 194 6.37 27.22 9.27
C MET A 194 7.01 27.42 10.65
N ALA A 195 8.30 27.09 10.79
CA ALA A 195 9.01 27.28 12.05
C ALA A 195 9.16 28.77 12.39
N GLU A 196 9.41 29.61 11.38
CA GLU A 196 9.50 31.06 11.53
C GLU A 196 8.14 31.72 11.81
N GLU A 197 7.07 31.29 11.14
CA GLU A 197 5.69 31.76 11.43
C GLU A 197 5.24 31.42 12.85
N GLY A 198 5.59 30.22 13.35
CA GLY A 198 5.35 29.83 14.74
C GLY A 198 6.09 30.74 15.72
N ASN A 199 7.37 31.03 15.47
CA ASN A 199 8.19 31.89 16.32
C ASN A 199 7.77 33.38 16.31
N MET A 200 7.30 33.90 15.17
CA MET A 200 6.81 35.29 15.06
C MET A 200 5.48 35.48 15.81
N CYS A 201 4.61 34.47 15.82
CA CYS A 201 3.36 34.49 16.60
C CYS A 201 3.62 34.50 18.12
N GLU A 202 4.67 33.81 18.59
CA GLU A 202 5.05 33.84 20.01
C GLU A 202 5.67 35.18 20.44
N SER A 203 6.22 35.97 19.51
CA SER A 203 6.92 37.22 19.82
C SER A 203 6.01 38.45 20.00
N HIS A 204 4.73 38.37 19.59
CA HIS A 204 3.77 39.48 19.70
C HIS A 204 2.86 39.43 20.93
N ASP A 205 2.83 38.32 21.67
CA ASP A 205 2.09 38.18 22.93
C ASP A 205 3.04 38.18 24.14
N ALA A 206 3.68 39.33 24.37
CA ALA A 206 4.45 39.60 25.58
C ALA A 206 3.66 40.48 26.57
N HIS A 207 2.41 40.11 26.88
CA HIS A 207 1.75 40.57 28.11
C HIS A 207 0.48 39.76 28.42
N GLU A 208 0.61 38.49 28.80
CA GLU A 208 -0.31 37.85 29.75
C GLU A 208 0.34 36.61 30.39
N GLU A 209 -0.08 36.32 31.63
CA GLU A 209 0.56 35.41 32.57
C GLU A 209 0.83 34.01 31.99
N LYS A 210 2.01 33.46 32.31
CA LYS A 210 2.38 32.06 32.07
C LYS A 210 1.25 31.10 32.49
N PRO A 211 0.64 30.33 31.58
CA PRO A 211 -0.03 29.10 31.94
C PRO A 211 1.04 28.02 32.10
N LYS A 212 1.01 27.29 33.22
CA LYS A 212 1.78 26.05 33.40
C LYS A 212 1.52 25.10 32.22
N PRO A 213 2.53 24.34 31.74
CA PRO A 213 2.30 23.32 30.74
C PRO A 213 1.58 22.17 31.42
N THR A 214 0.26 22.13 31.31
CA THR A 214 -0.54 20.99 31.76
C THR A 214 -1.69 20.79 30.79
N LEU A 215 -1.35 20.34 29.59
CA LEU A 215 -2.30 19.74 28.66
C LEU A 215 -1.67 18.45 28.09
N SER A 216 -1.25 17.55 28.99
CA SER A 216 -1.27 16.13 28.64
C SER A 216 -2.70 15.67 28.77
N CYS A 217 -3.28 15.19 27.67
CA CYS A 217 -4.60 14.58 27.72
C CYS A 217 -4.47 13.20 28.39
N PRO A 218 -5.26 12.85 29.43
CA PRO A 218 -5.12 11.58 30.16
C PRO A 218 -5.22 10.33 29.26
N TRP A 219 -5.90 10.44 28.11
CA TRP A 219 -6.02 9.37 27.14
C TRP A 219 -4.74 9.15 26.32
N ALA A 220 -3.91 10.18 26.12
CA ALA A 220 -2.66 10.08 25.38
C ALA A 220 -1.58 9.36 26.20
N ASP A 221 -1.49 9.68 27.50
CA ASP A 221 -0.61 8.96 28.44
C ASP A 221 -1.06 7.50 28.65
N SER A 222 -2.37 7.24 28.65
CA SER A 222 -2.90 5.87 28.71
C SER A 222 -2.63 5.08 27.43
N LEU A 223 -2.65 5.72 26.27
CA LEU A 223 -2.37 5.07 24.99
C LEU A 223 -0.89 4.71 24.86
N THR A 224 0.02 5.62 25.24
CA THR A 224 1.46 5.35 25.24
C THR A 224 1.81 4.23 26.22
N GLU A 225 1.23 4.23 27.42
CA GLU A 225 1.43 3.13 28.39
C GLU A 225 0.90 1.79 27.88
N GLN A 226 -0.23 1.78 27.16
CA GLN A 226 -0.75 0.56 26.53
C GLN A 226 0.14 0.05 25.39
N ILE A 227 0.67 0.96 24.57
CA ILE A 227 1.60 0.63 23.49
C ILE A 227 2.90 0.06 24.07
N ASP A 228 3.45 0.70 25.10
CA ASP A 228 4.66 0.22 25.78
C ASP A 228 4.44 -1.16 26.40
N ARG A 229 3.28 -1.40 27.02
CA ARG A 229 2.92 -2.71 27.58
C ARG A 229 2.79 -3.80 26.50
N LEU A 230 2.09 -3.50 25.40
CA LEU A 230 1.97 -4.41 24.26
C LEU A 230 3.31 -4.70 23.60
N SER A 231 4.18 -3.71 23.51
CA SER A 231 5.54 -3.87 22.98
C SER A 231 6.38 -4.80 23.86
N GLY A 232 6.26 -4.69 25.18
CA GLY A 232 6.91 -5.57 26.15
C GLY A 232 6.39 -7.02 26.07
N ASP A 233 5.08 -7.19 25.96
CA ASP A 233 4.43 -8.51 25.83
C ASP A 233 4.87 -9.19 24.51
N LEU A 234 4.97 -8.44 23.42
CA LEU A 234 5.41 -8.95 22.12
C LEU A 234 6.89 -9.37 22.14
N MET A 235 7.76 -8.59 22.79
CA MET A 235 9.17 -8.96 23.00
C MET A 235 9.30 -10.23 23.84
N MET A 236 8.51 -10.36 24.91
CA MET A 236 8.46 -11.57 25.73
C MET A 236 8.03 -12.81 24.93
N LEU A 237 7.04 -12.66 24.04
CA LEU A 237 6.54 -13.73 23.20
C LEU A 237 7.58 -14.16 22.15
N CYS A 238 8.28 -13.19 21.54
CA CYS A 238 9.41 -13.45 20.66
C CYS A 238 10.52 -14.24 21.36
N ASP A 239 10.90 -13.86 22.58
CA ASP A 239 11.91 -14.58 23.37
C ASP A 239 11.48 -16.01 23.71
N GLN A 240 10.20 -16.22 24.04
CA GLN A 240 9.66 -17.56 24.30
C GLN A 240 9.66 -18.43 23.04
N LEU A 241 9.24 -17.89 21.90
CA LEU A 241 9.28 -18.59 20.63
C LEU A 241 10.72 -18.94 20.24
N GLN A 242 11.67 -18.02 20.44
CA GLN A 242 13.07 -18.25 20.15
C GLN A 242 13.66 -19.36 21.04
N LYS A 243 13.29 -19.41 22.33
CA LYS A 243 13.66 -20.52 23.24
C LYS A 243 13.04 -21.87 22.83
N LEU A 244 11.79 -21.87 22.38
CA LEU A 244 11.14 -23.11 21.90
C LEU A 244 11.76 -23.59 20.59
N VAL A 245 12.12 -22.67 19.70
CA VAL A 245 12.81 -22.99 18.43
C VAL A 245 14.21 -23.53 18.69
N THR A 246 14.97 -22.95 19.62
CA THR A 246 16.32 -23.47 19.97
C THR A 246 16.23 -24.82 20.66
N HIS A 247 15.28 -25.03 21.57
CA HIS A 247 15.04 -26.33 22.20
C HIS A 247 14.64 -27.39 21.16
N ARG A 248 13.76 -27.05 20.21
CA ARG A 248 13.33 -27.97 19.15
C ARG A 248 14.46 -28.27 18.16
N LYS A 249 15.31 -27.29 17.85
CA LYS A 249 16.53 -27.49 17.04
C LYS A 249 17.54 -28.41 17.74
N ALA A 250 17.77 -28.23 19.04
CA ALA A 250 18.64 -29.11 19.83
C ALA A 250 18.13 -30.56 19.88
N ALA A 251 16.82 -30.75 20.10
CA ALA A 251 16.19 -32.08 20.09
C ALA A 251 16.20 -32.76 18.70
N TRP A 252 16.37 -31.99 17.62
CA TRP A 252 16.59 -32.52 16.27
C TRP A 252 18.04 -32.93 16.04
N CYS A 253 19.02 -32.20 16.59
CA CYS A 253 20.44 -32.52 16.46
C CYS A 253 20.86 -33.77 17.26
N GLU A 254 20.14 -34.15 18.32
CA GLU A 254 20.39 -35.39 19.07
C GLU A 254 19.81 -36.66 18.40
N LYS A 255 18.98 -36.51 17.36
CA LYS A 255 18.36 -37.62 16.62
C LYS A 255 19.06 -37.96 15.29
N VAL A 256 20.22 -37.34 15.03
CA VAL A 256 21.14 -37.66 13.91
C VAL A 256 22.36 -38.34 14.49
#